data_AF-A0A962WJ37-F1
#
_entry.id   AF-A0A962WJ37-F1
#
_cell.length_a   1.000
_cell.length_b   1.000
_cell.length_c   1.000
_cell.angle_alpha   90.00
_cell.angle_beta   90.00
_cell.angle_gamma   90.00
#
_symmetry.space_group_name_H-M   'P 1'
#
loop_
_entity.id
_entity.type
_entity.pdbx_description
1 polymer ?
#
loop_
_entity_poly.entity_id
_entity_poly.type
_entity_poly.pdbx_seq_one_letter_code
_entity_poly.pdbx_strand_id
1 'polypeptide(L)'
;MSAKGNTATVTPFPGTIGNPADESIRDEDAANWPSFTAQGPEPKDHFAERNGVLCAGTHLIVDFWDAKRLTDLKLMERALQEAALAGGATLLHVHLHHFSENDGISGVAVLAESHISVHTWPERGYAAFDVFMCG
;
A
#
# COMPACT_ATOMS: atom_id res chain seq x y z
N MET A 1 -20.07 -12.31 -15.23
CA MET A 1 -19.13 -11.32 -15.79
C MET A 1 -17.73 -11.75 -15.37
N SER A 2 -16.89 -12.14 -16.34
CA SER A 2 -15.59 -12.75 -16.09
C SER A 2 -14.57 -11.65 -15.78
N ALA A 3 -14.05 -11.61 -14.55
CA ALA A 3 -12.89 -10.79 -14.21
C ALA A 3 -11.68 -11.41 -14.92
N LYS A 4 -11.24 -10.78 -16.01
CA LYS A 4 -9.96 -11.14 -16.64
C LYS A 4 -8.86 -10.72 -15.65
N GLY A 5 -8.24 -11.71 -15.02
CA GLY A 5 -7.06 -11.50 -14.20
C GLY A 5 -5.96 -10.91 -15.06
N ASN A 6 -5.55 -9.68 -14.75
CA ASN A 6 -4.33 -9.11 -15.32
C ASN A 6 -3.14 -9.77 -14.62
N THR A 7 -2.38 -10.57 -15.37
CA THR A 7 -1.06 -11.05 -14.94
C THR A 7 -0.07 -9.90 -15.07
N ALA A 8 0.45 -9.41 -13.95
CA ALA A 8 1.49 -8.39 -13.89
C ALA A 8 2.85 -9.02 -13.52
N THR A 9 3.92 -8.52 -14.12
CA THR A 9 5.30 -8.78 -13.69
C THR A 9 5.78 -7.59 -12.89
N VAL A 10 6.02 -7.80 -11.60
CA VAL A 10 6.66 -6.80 -10.74
C VAL A 10 8.10 -7.24 -10.50
N THR A 11 9.06 -6.35 -10.74
CA THR A 11 10.47 -6.61 -10.43
C THR A 11 10.69 -6.46 -8.92
N PRO A 12 11.34 -7.43 -8.25
CA PRO A 12 11.59 -7.34 -6.81
C PRO A 12 12.60 -6.22 -6.49
N PHE A 13 12.48 -5.63 -5.30
CA PHE A 13 13.42 -4.63 -4.80
C PHE A 13 14.84 -5.22 -4.69
N PRO A 14 15.86 -4.61 -5.33
CA PRO A 14 17.23 -5.00 -5.14
C PRO A 14 17.76 -4.35 -3.86
N GLY A 15 17.67 -5.03 -2.71
CA GLY A 15 18.40 -4.59 -1.50
C GLY A 15 17.78 -5.00 -0.16
N THR A 16 18.63 -5.41 0.78
CA THR A 16 18.34 -5.41 2.22
C THR A 16 18.34 -3.97 2.73
N ILE A 17 17.29 -3.57 3.46
CA ILE A 17 17.19 -2.23 4.06
C ILE A 17 18.23 -2.13 5.19
N GLY A 18 19.42 -1.62 4.87
CA GLY A 18 20.45 -1.23 5.84
C GLY A 18 20.16 0.17 6.41
N ASN A 19 20.53 0.38 7.68
CA ASN A 19 20.41 1.63 8.44
C ASN A 19 21.14 2.82 7.75
N PRO A 20 20.81 4.10 8.04
CA PRO A 20 20.64 5.16 7.05
C PRO A 20 21.70 6.23 7.29
N ALA A 21 22.89 6.02 6.74
CA ALA A 21 23.86 7.09 6.66
C ALA A 21 24.63 6.89 5.37
N ASP A 22 24.33 7.77 4.41
CA ASP A 22 25.12 8.01 3.22
C ASP A 22 25.11 6.89 2.17
N GLU A 23 24.23 7.04 1.19
CA GLU A 23 24.64 7.02 -0.21
C GLU A 23 23.59 7.78 -1.00
N SER A 24 23.98 8.95 -1.52
CA SER A 24 23.17 9.74 -2.45
C SER A 24 22.69 8.86 -3.60
N ILE A 25 21.37 8.79 -3.83
CA ILE A 25 20.77 8.15 -5.00
C ILE A 25 21.51 8.66 -6.25
N ARG A 26 22.24 7.79 -6.95
CA ARG A 26 22.91 8.14 -8.20
C ARG A 26 21.93 7.94 -9.34
N ASP A 27 21.99 8.78 -10.38
CA ASP A 27 21.08 8.69 -11.54
C ASP A 27 21.12 7.32 -12.24
N GLU A 28 22.22 6.57 -12.05
CA GLU A 28 22.46 5.22 -12.56
C GLU A 28 21.53 4.17 -11.92
N ASP A 29 21.05 4.42 -10.69
CA ASP A 29 20.17 3.51 -9.93
C ASP A 29 18.71 3.61 -10.38
N ALA A 30 18.33 4.71 -11.05
CA ALA A 30 16.98 4.94 -11.58
C ALA A 30 16.53 3.82 -12.54
N ALA A 31 17.47 3.28 -13.32
CA ALA A 31 17.20 2.19 -14.26
C ALA A 31 16.84 0.86 -13.58
N ASN A 32 17.14 0.70 -12.29
CA ASN A 32 16.92 -0.53 -11.53
C ASN A 32 15.77 -0.43 -10.51
N TRP A 33 15.04 0.69 -10.51
CA TRP A 33 13.89 0.85 -9.63
C TRP A 33 12.74 -0.09 -10.05
N PRO A 34 12.02 -0.71 -9.10
CA PRO A 34 10.78 -1.41 -9.41
C PRO A 34 9.81 -0.46 -10.09
N SER A 35 9.36 -0.84 -11.28
CA SER A 35 8.40 -0.08 -12.08
C SER A 35 7.18 -0.94 -12.39
N PHE A 36 6.03 -0.29 -12.46
CA PHE A 36 4.78 -0.89 -12.89
C PHE A 36 4.40 -0.34 -14.25
N THR A 37 4.21 -1.24 -15.22
CA THR A 37 3.70 -0.90 -16.55
C THR A 37 2.34 -1.56 -16.72
N ALA A 38 1.28 -0.76 -16.76
CA ALA A 38 -0.06 -1.25 -17.05
C ALA A 38 -0.12 -1.81 -18.48
N GLN A 39 -0.73 -2.99 -18.66
CA GLN A 39 -1.00 -3.55 -20.00
C GLN A 39 -2.43 -3.16 -20.41
N GLY A 40 -2.61 -2.14 -21.27
CA GLY A 40 -3.93 -1.67 -21.73
C GLY A 40 -3.87 -0.37 -22.56
N PRO A 41 -4.97 0.04 -23.23
CA PRO A 41 -4.97 1.20 -24.12
C PRO A 41 -5.02 2.51 -23.33
N GLU A 42 -4.12 3.44 -23.69
CA GLU A 42 -3.92 4.84 -23.24
C GLU A 42 -4.00 5.11 -21.72
N PRO A 43 -3.14 5.99 -21.15
CA PRO A 43 -3.25 6.39 -19.76
C PRO A 43 -4.63 7.04 -19.56
N LYS A 44 -5.51 6.38 -18.81
CA LYS A 44 -6.74 7.04 -18.37
C LYS A 44 -6.32 8.19 -17.47
N ASP A 45 -6.85 9.38 -17.72
CA ASP A 45 -6.68 10.47 -16.77
C ASP A 45 -7.36 10.02 -15.45
N HIS A 46 -6.55 9.76 -14.41
CA HIS A 46 -6.97 9.06 -13.17
C HIS A 46 -7.74 9.98 -12.21
N PHE A 47 -8.13 11.16 -12.67
CA PHE A 47 -8.93 12.08 -11.89
C PHE A 47 -10.41 11.67 -11.96
N ALA A 48 -11.01 11.44 -10.79
CA ALA A 48 -12.45 11.32 -10.63
C ALA A 48 -13.10 12.69 -10.50
N GLU A 49 -14.25 12.88 -11.15
CA GLU A 49 -15.16 13.97 -10.83
C GLU A 49 -16.14 13.51 -9.73
N ARG A 50 -16.10 14.17 -8.56
CA ARG A 50 -17.05 13.94 -7.48
C ARG A 50 -17.72 15.26 -7.10
N ASN A 51 -19.05 15.30 -7.18
CA ASN A 51 -19.85 16.49 -6.89
C ASN A 51 -19.40 17.75 -7.68
N GLY A 52 -18.96 17.58 -8.94
CA GLY A 52 -18.49 18.70 -9.77
C GLY A 52 -17.03 19.11 -9.50
N VAL A 53 -16.29 18.37 -8.68
CA VAL A 53 -14.87 18.64 -8.38
C VAL A 53 -14.01 17.53 -8.95
N LEU A 54 -13.02 17.92 -9.75
CA LEU A 54 -11.98 17.02 -10.23
C LEU A 54 -10.99 16.72 -9.10
N CYS A 55 -10.80 15.44 -8.76
CA CYS A 55 -9.93 14.99 -7.68
C CYS A 55 -9.13 13.76 -8.11
N ALA A 56 -7.89 13.64 -7.64
CA ALA A 56 -7.02 12.50 -7.98
C ALA A 56 -7.45 11.18 -7.31
N GLY A 57 -8.35 11.24 -6.31
CA GLY A 57 -8.80 10.07 -5.58
C GLY A 57 -9.45 10.43 -4.24
N THR A 58 -9.73 9.41 -3.44
CA THR A 58 -10.27 9.54 -2.07
C THR A 58 -9.25 9.05 -1.06
N HIS A 59 -8.90 9.89 -0.10
CA HIS A 59 -8.00 9.54 1.00
C HIS A 59 -8.79 9.50 2.31
N LEU A 60 -8.88 8.32 2.91
CA LEU A 60 -9.50 8.10 4.21
C LEU A 60 -8.41 7.91 5.27
N ILE A 61 -8.52 8.65 6.37
CA ILE A 61 -7.71 8.42 7.58
C ILE A 61 -8.65 7.84 8.62
N VAL A 62 -8.32 6.66 9.15
CA VAL A 62 -9.20 5.87 10.00
C VAL A 62 -8.48 5.48 11.29
N ASP A 63 -9.06 5.88 12.41
CA ASP A 63 -8.62 5.52 13.75
C ASP A 63 -9.51 4.42 14.33
N PHE A 64 -8.92 3.29 14.70
CA PHE A 64 -9.58 2.23 15.43
C PHE A 64 -9.20 2.29 16.91
N TRP A 65 -10.21 2.25 17.77
CA TRP A 65 -10.09 2.18 19.23
C TRP A 65 -10.67 0.87 19.74
N ASP A 66 -10.17 0.39 20.89
CA ASP A 66 -10.53 -0.90 21.50
C ASP A 66 -10.38 -2.10 20.53
N ALA A 67 -9.45 -1.97 19.57
CA ALA A 67 -9.18 -2.98 18.56
C ALA A 67 -8.39 -4.16 19.15
N LYS A 68 -8.62 -5.34 18.56
CA LYS A 68 -8.03 -6.61 19.00
C LYS A 68 -7.28 -7.26 17.85
N ARG A 69 -6.38 -8.19 18.20
CA ARG A 69 -5.53 -8.93 17.24
C ARG A 69 -4.61 -8.02 16.43
N LEU A 70 -4.16 -6.93 17.04
CA LEU A 70 -3.29 -5.92 16.45
C LEU A 70 -1.84 -6.39 16.19
N THR A 71 -1.49 -7.57 16.70
CA THR A 71 -0.17 -8.22 16.56
C THR A 71 -0.18 -9.37 15.55
N ASP A 72 -1.33 -9.67 14.94
CA ASP A 72 -1.48 -10.79 14.00
C ASP A 72 -1.09 -10.35 12.58
N LEU A 73 0.17 -10.62 12.20
CA LEU A 73 0.70 -10.30 10.87
C LEU A 73 -0.13 -10.90 9.73
N LYS A 74 -0.63 -12.14 9.87
CA LYS A 74 -1.41 -12.80 8.82
C LYS A 74 -2.78 -12.18 8.66
N LEU A 75 -3.41 -11.78 9.76
CA LEU A 75 -4.64 -11.00 9.73
C LEU A 75 -4.40 -9.66 9.06
N MET A 76 -3.32 -8.97 9.41
CA MET A 76 -3.03 -7.64 8.87
C MET A 76 -2.76 -7.69 7.38
N GLU A 77 -1.94 -8.64 6.93
CA GLU A 77 -1.65 -8.85 5.50
C GLU A 77 -2.93 -9.12 4.71
N ARG A 78 -3.79 -10.02 5.23
CA ARG A 78 -5.08 -10.32 4.62
C ARG A 78 -5.99 -9.09 4.59
N ALA A 79 -6.07 -8.33 5.67
CA ALA A 79 -6.92 -7.14 5.74
C ALA A 79 -6.50 -6.10 4.69
N LEU A 80 -5.19 -5.87 4.51
CA LEU A 80 -4.68 -4.97 3.48
C LEU A 80 -4.99 -5.48 2.06
N GLN A 81 -4.83 -6.79 1.81
CA GLN A 81 -5.18 -7.41 0.52
C GLN A 81 -6.68 -7.31 0.22
N GLU A 82 -7.52 -7.60 1.20
CA GLU A 82 -8.98 -7.52 1.08
C GLU A 82 -9.45 -6.07 0.89
N ALA A 83 -8.84 -5.10 1.58
CA ALA A 83 -9.14 -3.68 1.40
C ALA A 83 -8.78 -3.18 -0.01
N ALA A 84 -7.60 -3.55 -0.51
CA ALA A 84 -7.19 -3.23 -1.87
C ALA A 84 -8.17 -3.81 -2.91
N LEU A 85 -8.55 -5.09 -2.74
CA LEU A 85 -9.51 -5.77 -3.61
C LEU A 85 -10.90 -5.12 -3.55
N ALA A 86 -11.40 -4.81 -2.35
CA ALA A 86 -12.69 -4.17 -2.15
C ALA A 86 -12.74 -2.76 -2.76
N GLY A 87 -11.62 -2.06 -2.73
CA GLY A 87 -11.46 -0.76 -3.37
C GLY A 87 -11.25 -0.83 -4.90
N GLY A 88 -11.14 -2.03 -5.48
CA GLY A 88 -10.90 -2.21 -6.92
C GLY A 88 -9.49 -1.83 -7.37
N ALA A 89 -8.55 -1.68 -6.44
CA ALA A 89 -7.17 -1.33 -6.76
C ALA A 89 -6.35 -2.54 -7.21
N THR A 90 -5.34 -2.26 -8.04
CA THR A 90 -4.32 -3.25 -8.39
C THR A 90 -3.25 -3.25 -7.31
N LEU A 91 -3.19 -4.33 -6.52
CA LEU A 91 -2.18 -4.55 -5.50
C LEU A 91 -0.84 -4.95 -6.14
N LEU A 92 0.23 -4.22 -5.85
CA LEU A 92 1.58 -4.56 -6.30
C LEU A 92 2.32 -5.38 -5.24
N HIS A 93 2.41 -4.84 -4.03
CA HIS A 93 3.15 -5.44 -2.93
C HIS A 93 2.50 -5.15 -1.58
N VAL A 94 2.73 -6.03 -0.62
CA VAL A 94 2.45 -5.78 0.80
C VAL A 94 3.76 -5.93 1.56
N HIS A 95 4.11 -4.91 2.34
CA HIS A 95 5.24 -4.92 3.25
C HIS A 95 4.74 -4.72 4.67
N LEU A 96 5.06 -5.67 5.53
CA LEU A 96 4.77 -5.60 6.96
C LEU A 96 6.07 -5.68 7.76
N HIS A 97 6.17 -4.85 8.78
CA HIS A 97 7.22 -4.88 9.77
C HIS A 97 6.62 -5.06 11.16
N HIS A 98 7.12 -6.05 11.89
CA HIS A 98 6.73 -6.33 13.26
C HIS A 98 7.81 -5.84 14.21
N PHE A 99 7.43 -5.02 15.19
CA PHE A 99 8.34 -4.51 16.21
C PHE A 99 8.33 -5.42 17.43
N SER A 100 9.48 -6.00 17.79
CA SER A 100 9.58 -6.92 18.93
C SER A 100 9.43 -6.27 20.30
N GLU A 101 9.55 -4.95 20.41
CA GLU A 101 9.53 -4.24 21.70
C GLU A 101 8.11 -3.97 22.22
N ASN A 102 7.15 -3.77 21.32
CA ASN A 102 5.76 -3.42 21.65
C ASN A 102 4.72 -4.31 20.92
N ASP A 103 5.19 -5.33 20.20
CA ASP A 103 4.42 -6.21 19.31
C ASP A 103 3.59 -5.47 18.24
N GLY A 104 3.90 -4.20 18.00
CA GLY A 104 3.24 -3.37 17.02
C GLY A 104 3.58 -3.80 15.59
N ILE A 105 2.69 -3.45 14.66
CA ILE A 105 2.86 -3.68 13.23
C ILE A 105 2.81 -2.34 12.51
N SER A 106 3.83 -2.08 11.69
CA SER A 106 3.76 -1.08 10.62
C SER A 106 3.64 -1.80 9.30
N GLY A 107 2.72 -1.36 8.45
CA GLY A 107 2.46 -2.00 7.17
C GLY A 107 2.12 -1.02 6.07
N VAL A 108 2.44 -1.39 4.84
CA VAL A 108 1.98 -0.69 3.64
C VAL A 108 1.67 -1.69 2.53
N ALA A 109 0.49 -1.55 1.95
CA ALA A 109 0.14 -2.13 0.66
C ALA A 109 0.35 -1.07 -0.42
N VAL A 110 1.30 -1.32 -1.31
CA VAL A 110 1.58 -0.47 -2.46
C VAL A 110 0.63 -0.87 -3.58
N LEU A 111 -0.18 0.07 -4.02
CA LEU A 111 -1.11 -0.09 -5.13
C LEU A 111 -0.49 0.52 -6.39
N ALA A 112 -1.03 0.20 -7.56
CA ALA A 112 -0.53 0.74 -8.83
C ALA A 112 -0.43 2.28 -8.84
N GLU A 113 -1.32 2.96 -8.13
CA GLU A 113 -1.49 4.43 -8.19
C GLU A 113 -1.63 5.09 -6.81
N SER A 114 -1.61 4.30 -5.72
CA SER A 114 -1.91 4.78 -4.37
C SER A 114 -1.35 3.82 -3.30
N HIS A 115 -1.86 3.87 -2.07
CA HIS A 115 -1.41 2.99 -0.99
C HIS A 115 -2.49 2.77 0.07
N ILE A 116 -2.29 1.72 0.87
CA ILE A 116 -2.96 1.53 2.15
C ILE A 116 -1.89 1.33 3.22
N SER A 117 -1.80 2.18 4.23
CA SER A 117 -0.89 2.01 5.37
C SER A 117 -1.61 1.67 6.65
N VAL A 118 -0.86 1.04 7.57
CA VAL A 118 -1.32 0.73 8.91
C VAL A 118 -0.19 0.89 9.92
N HIS A 119 -0.53 1.43 11.09
CA HIS A 119 0.30 1.41 12.27
C HIS A 119 -0.52 0.93 13.47
N THR A 120 -0.02 -0.05 14.23
CA THR A 120 -0.72 -0.57 15.40
C THR A 120 0.05 -0.31 16.70
N TRP A 121 -0.72 -0.04 17.76
CA TRP A 121 -0.28 0.10 19.14
C TRP A 121 -1.10 -0.86 20.02
N PRO A 122 -0.70 -2.14 20.09
CA PRO A 122 -1.43 -3.18 20.81
C PRO A 122 -1.68 -2.85 22.28
N GLU A 123 -0.73 -2.19 22.93
CA GLU A 123 -0.78 -1.78 24.34
C GLU A 123 -1.88 -0.73 24.62
N ARG A 124 -2.38 -0.08 23.57
CA ARG A 124 -3.48 0.90 23.63
C ARG A 124 -4.76 0.40 22.98
N GLY A 125 -4.76 -0.81 22.40
CA GLY A 125 -5.87 -1.28 21.58
C GLY A 125 -6.15 -0.35 20.39
N TYR A 126 -5.12 0.29 19.85
CA TYR A 126 -5.26 1.35 18.83
C TYR A 126 -4.59 0.95 17.51
N ALA A 127 -5.23 1.29 16.39
CA ALA A 127 -4.63 1.19 15.08
C ALA A 127 -5.04 2.37 14.19
N ALA A 128 -4.08 2.95 13.49
CA ALA A 128 -4.28 3.98 12.49
C ALA A 128 -4.13 3.37 11.11
N PHE A 129 -5.06 3.68 10.21
CA PHE A 129 -5.01 3.29 8.80
C PHE A 129 -5.13 4.52 7.92
N ASP A 130 -4.33 4.57 6.86
CA ASP A 130 -4.50 5.52 5.76
C ASP A 130 -4.86 4.73 4.51
N VAL A 131 -6.02 5.00 3.93
CA VAL A 131 -6.54 4.32 2.75
C VAL A 131 -6.65 5.36 1.64
N PHE A 132 -5.69 5.38 0.74
CA PHE A 132 -5.74 6.24 -0.44
C PHE A 132 -6.11 5.41 -1.67
N MET A 133 -7.20 5.77 -2.33
CA MET A 133 -7.71 5.10 -3.51
C MET A 133 -7.81 6.09 -4.67
N CYS A 134 -7.09 5.79 -5.74
CA CYS A 134 -7.20 6.46 -7.03
C CYS A 134 -8.19 5.70 -7.92
N GLY A 135 -8.84 6.40 -8.85
CA GLY A 135 -9.81 5.82 -9.76
C GLY A 135 -10.77 6.82 -10.32
#